data_AF-D6U256-F1
#
_entry.id   AF-D6U256-F1
#
_cell.length_a   1.000
_cell.length_b   1.000
_cell.length_c   1.000
_cell.angle_alpha   90.00
_cell.angle_beta   90.00
_cell.angle_gamma   90.00
#
_symmetry.space_group_name_H-M   'P 1'
#
loop_
_entity.id
_entity.type
_entity.pdbx_description
1 polymer ?
#
loop_
_entity_poly.entity_id
_entity_poly.type
_entity_poly.pdbx_seq_one_letter_code
_entity_poly.pdbx_strand_id
1 'polypeptide(L)'
;MEEEKKLTLKQWQVKSRLTTQAFAREIKVDARTLKNAMIAGNPVHETTVLLIIDGMKRYFARYPEYAEGYKIPESAEDFKDLVIYDPEKHRKSTAGIKLKKEVEQQ
;
A
#
# COMPACT_ATOMS: atom_id res chain seq x y z
N MET A 1 16.93 -22.69 0.83
CA MET A 1 15.99 -21.65 1.30
C MET A 1 15.32 -21.10 0.07
N GLU A 2 14.11 -21.53 -0.24
CA GLU A 2 13.29 -20.80 -1.23
C GLU A 2 13.01 -19.44 -0.61
N GLU A 3 13.66 -18.39 -1.10
CA GLU A 3 13.17 -17.03 -0.86
C GLU A 3 11.73 -17.02 -1.35
N GLU A 4 10.76 -16.89 -0.43
CA GLU A 4 9.40 -16.55 -0.80
C GLU A 4 9.51 -15.34 -1.74
N LYS A 5 9.17 -15.53 -3.02
CA LYS A 5 9.29 -14.49 -4.04
C LYS A 5 8.23 -13.42 -3.78
N LYS A 6 8.46 -12.58 -2.77
CA LYS A 6 7.63 -11.44 -2.43
C LYS A 6 7.65 -10.47 -3.60
N LEU A 7 6.46 -10.15 -4.09
CA LEU A 7 6.28 -9.21 -5.17
C LEU A 7 5.91 -7.84 -4.61
N THR A 8 6.26 -6.78 -5.35
CA THR A 8 5.75 -5.45 -5.08
C THR A 8 4.28 -5.36 -5.47
N LEU A 9 3.55 -4.38 -4.91
CA LEU A 9 2.16 -4.14 -5.32
C LEU A 9 2.05 -3.82 -6.82
N LYS A 10 3.07 -3.14 -7.37
CA LYS A 10 3.15 -2.87 -8.81
C LYS A 10 3.32 -4.15 -9.63
N GLN A 11 4.15 -5.09 -9.18
CA GLN A 11 4.33 -6.39 -9.85
C GLN A 11 3.05 -7.24 -9.82
N TRP A 12 2.32 -7.23 -8.72
CA TRP A 12 1.00 -7.86 -8.64
C TRP A 12 0.00 -7.25 -9.62
N GLN A 13 -0.04 -5.93 -9.75
CA GLN A 13 -0.85 -5.26 -10.76
C GLN A 13 -0.43 -5.67 -12.18
N VAL A 14 0.87 -5.78 -12.48
CA VAL A 14 1.33 -6.25 -13.80
C VAL A 14 0.91 -7.71 -14.05
N LYS A 15 1.02 -8.58 -13.04
CA LYS A 15 0.56 -9.98 -13.11
C LYS A 15 -0.93 -10.11 -13.39
N SER A 16 -1.74 -9.21 -12.84
CA SER A 16 -3.19 -9.17 -13.11
C SER A 16 -3.52 -8.88 -14.58
N ARG A 17 -2.54 -8.42 -15.38
CA ARG A 17 -2.69 -7.95 -16.78
C ARG A 17 -3.67 -6.79 -16.97
N LEU A 18 -4.10 -6.16 -15.88
CA LEU A 18 -4.97 -4.98 -15.90
C LEU A 18 -4.13 -3.70 -15.87
N THR A 19 -4.70 -2.58 -16.31
CA THR A 19 -4.13 -1.25 -16.03
C THR A 19 -4.27 -0.93 -14.54
N THR A 20 -3.51 0.03 -14.01
CA THR A 20 -3.65 0.46 -12.60
C THR A 20 -5.09 0.86 -12.26
N GLN A 21 -5.79 1.55 -13.16
CA GLN A 21 -7.18 1.97 -12.94
C GLN A 21 -8.16 0.79 -12.95
N ALA A 22 -8.00 -0.16 -13.88
CA ALA A 22 -8.84 -1.35 -13.92
C ALA A 22 -8.58 -2.25 -12.71
N PHE A 23 -7.32 -2.44 -12.33
CA PHE A 23 -6.96 -3.21 -11.13
C PHE A 23 -7.54 -2.58 -9.86
N ALA A 24 -7.44 -1.26 -9.71
CA ALA A 24 -8.06 -0.51 -8.61
C ALA A 24 -9.58 -0.77 -8.52
N ARG A 25 -10.27 -0.75 -9.67
CA ARG A 25 -11.71 -1.03 -9.75
C ARG A 25 -12.04 -2.46 -9.32
N GLU A 26 -11.28 -3.45 -9.77
CA GLU A 26 -11.48 -4.86 -9.42
C GLU A 26 -11.28 -5.12 -7.92
N ILE A 27 -10.23 -4.55 -7.33
CA ILE A 27 -9.95 -4.70 -5.89
C ILE A 27 -10.75 -3.73 -5.01
N LYS A 28 -11.60 -2.88 -5.61
CA LYS A 28 -12.45 -1.87 -4.94
C LYS A 28 -11.67 -0.86 -4.10
N VAL A 29 -10.52 -0.42 -4.60
CA VAL A 29 -9.69 0.63 -3.99
C VAL A 29 -9.67 1.85 -4.89
N ASP A 30 -9.64 3.06 -4.32
CA ASP A 30 -9.49 4.27 -5.10
C ASP A 30 -8.19 4.25 -5.94
N ALA A 31 -8.26 4.64 -7.21
CA ALA A 31 -7.14 4.53 -8.13
C ALA A 31 -5.95 5.44 -7.74
N ARG A 32 -6.22 6.61 -7.13
CA ARG A 32 -5.16 7.50 -6.65
C ARG A 32 -4.48 6.89 -5.42
N THR A 33 -5.28 6.38 -4.48
CA THR A 33 -4.77 5.67 -3.30
C THR A 33 -3.92 4.46 -3.70
N LEU A 34 -4.38 3.66 -4.66
CA LEU A 34 -3.63 2.52 -5.15
C LEU A 34 -2.31 2.95 -5.83
N LYS A 35 -2.35 4.00 -6.66
CA LYS A 35 -1.15 4.52 -7.32
C LYS A 35 -0.13 5.02 -6.29
N ASN A 36 -0.58 5.69 -5.23
CA ASN A 36 0.29 6.12 -4.14
C ASN A 36 0.88 4.94 -3.37
N ALA A 37 0.11 3.87 -3.16
CA ALA A 37 0.59 2.65 -2.51
C ALA A 37 1.60 1.85 -3.35
N MET A 38 1.62 2.03 -4.67
CA MET A 38 2.61 1.43 -5.57
C MET A 38 3.96 2.17 -5.57
N ILE A 39 4.05 3.35 -4.96
CA ILE A 39 5.31 4.08 -4.83
C ILE A 39 6.10 3.46 -3.69
N ALA A 40 7.24 2.86 -4.01
CA ALA A 40 8.10 2.22 -3.02
C ALA A 40 8.47 3.19 -1.89
N GLY A 41 8.32 2.74 -0.64
CA GLY A 41 8.62 3.54 0.55
C GLY A 41 7.59 4.62 0.90
N ASN A 42 6.53 4.80 0.10
CA ASN A 42 5.44 5.70 0.47
C ASN A 42 4.57 5.05 1.56
N PRO A 43 4.38 5.71 2.73
CA PRO A 43 3.56 5.16 3.80
C PRO A 43 2.09 5.05 3.39
N VAL A 44 1.48 3.91 3.66
CA VAL A 44 0.08 3.61 3.34
C VAL A 44 -0.67 3.29 4.64
N HIS A 45 -1.85 3.89 4.85
CA HIS A 45 -2.69 3.55 6.00
C HIS A 45 -3.00 2.05 6.04
N GLU A 46 -2.91 1.44 7.21
CA GLU A 46 -3.18 0.01 7.42
C GLU A 46 -4.53 -0.42 6.85
N THR A 47 -5.57 0.39 7.06
CA THR A 47 -6.92 0.14 6.51
C THR A 47 -6.91 0.01 4.98
N THR A 48 -6.13 0.85 4.29
CA THR A 48 -5.95 0.76 2.84
C THR A 48 -5.22 -0.51 2.43
N VAL A 49 -4.20 -0.92 3.20
CA VAL A 49 -3.46 -2.17 2.94
C VAL A 49 -4.38 -3.37 3.07
N LEU A 50 -5.22 -3.41 4.10
CA LEU A 50 -6.22 -4.47 4.30
C LEU A 50 -7.23 -4.53 3.13
N LEU A 51 -7.71 -3.37 2.64
CA LEU A 51 -8.59 -3.31 1.47
C LEU A 51 -7.91 -3.86 0.20
N ILE A 52 -6.63 -3.53 0.00
CA ILE A 52 -5.84 -4.05 -1.13
C ILE A 52 -5.70 -5.57 -1.04
N ILE A 53 -5.32 -6.10 0.12
CA ILE A 53 -5.15 -7.55 0.37
C ILE A 53 -6.46 -8.29 0.11
N ASP A 54 -7.55 -7.83 0.71
CA ASP A 54 -8.88 -8.45 0.57
C ASP A 54 -9.38 -8.40 -0.90
N GLY A 55 -9.17 -7.28 -1.58
CA GLY A 55 -9.47 -7.17 -3.01
C GLY A 55 -8.62 -8.10 -3.88
N MET A 56 -7.33 -8.24 -3.58
CA MET A 56 -6.43 -9.18 -4.27
C MET A 56 -6.84 -10.64 -4.04
N LYS A 57 -7.16 -11.03 -2.81
CA LYS A 57 -7.65 -12.37 -2.48
C LYS A 57 -8.87 -12.73 -3.33
N ARG A 58 -9.85 -11.82 -3.43
CA ARG A 58 -11.02 -12.01 -4.30
C ARG A 58 -10.67 -12.10 -5.79
N TYR A 59 -9.83 -11.20 -6.28
CA TYR A 59 -9.48 -11.15 -7.70
C TYR A 59 -8.73 -12.41 -8.12
N PHE A 60 -7.70 -12.82 -7.38
CA PHE A 60 -6.90 -14.00 -7.72
C PHE A 60 -7.60 -15.32 -7.36
N ALA A 61 -8.59 -15.33 -6.46
CA ALA A 61 -9.48 -16.48 -6.33
C ALA A 61 -10.37 -16.68 -7.58
N ARG A 62 -10.74 -15.59 -8.27
CA ARG A 62 -11.49 -15.65 -9.53
C ARG A 62 -10.60 -15.95 -10.74
N TYR A 63 -9.36 -15.48 -10.72
CA TYR A 63 -8.37 -15.64 -11.79
C TYR A 63 -7.05 -16.23 -11.26
N PRO A 64 -7.05 -17.50 -10.79
CA PRO A 64 -5.89 -18.12 -10.16
C PRO A 64 -4.68 -18.23 -11.09
N GLU A 65 -4.88 -18.30 -12.41
CA GLU A 65 -3.83 -18.37 -13.42
C GLU A 65 -2.87 -17.17 -13.37
N TYR A 66 -3.33 -16.01 -12.88
CA TYR A 66 -2.47 -14.82 -12.76
C TYR A 66 -1.59 -14.84 -11.50
N ALA A 67 -1.96 -15.64 -10.50
CA ALA A 67 -1.22 -15.83 -9.26
C ALA A 67 -0.46 -17.17 -9.22
N GLU A 68 -0.50 -17.98 -10.28
CA GLU A 68 0.14 -19.30 -10.31
C GLU A 68 1.63 -19.23 -9.93
N GLY A 69 2.04 -20.09 -8.98
CA GLY A 69 3.38 -20.16 -8.45
C GLY A 69 3.73 -19.09 -7.40
N TYR A 70 2.77 -18.29 -6.94
CA TYR A 70 2.97 -17.27 -5.90
C TYR A 70 1.91 -17.39 -4.81
N LYS A 71 2.33 -17.18 -3.56
CA LYS A 71 1.41 -17.00 -2.44
C LYS A 71 0.73 -15.63 -2.56
N ILE A 72 -0.61 -15.61 -2.61
CA ILE A 72 -1.38 -14.36 -2.58
C ILE A 72 -1.11 -13.68 -1.22
N PRO A 73 -0.83 -12.37 -1.19
CA PRO A 73 -0.56 -11.66 0.07
C PRO A 73 -1.72 -11.79 1.05
N GLU A 74 -1.39 -11.99 2.33
CA GLU A 74 -2.36 -12.05 3.43
C GLU A 74 -2.13 -10.95 4.46
N SER A 75 -0.93 -10.37 4.45
CA SER A 75 -0.46 -9.32 5.33
C SER A 75 0.37 -8.30 4.55
N ALA A 76 0.65 -7.14 5.16
CA ALA A 76 1.52 -6.13 4.55
C ALA A 76 2.95 -6.63 4.34
N GLU A 77 3.42 -7.55 5.20
CA GLU A 77 4.78 -8.11 5.18
C GLU A 77 5.03 -9.05 3.99
N ASP A 78 3.96 -9.54 3.36
CA ASP A 78 4.05 -10.36 2.15
C ASP A 78 4.41 -9.54 0.91
N PHE A 79 4.30 -8.21 0.99
CA PHE A 79 4.77 -7.30 -0.04
C PHE A 79 6.23 -6.93 0.18
N LYS A 80 6.96 -6.75 -0.92
CA LYS A 80 8.38 -6.40 -0.88
C LYS A 80 8.66 -4.96 -0.41
N ASP A 81 7.79 -4.02 -0.74
CA ASP A 81 8.05 -2.57 -0.66
C ASP A 81 6.92 -1.76 -0.02
N LEU A 82 5.91 -2.43 0.54
CA LEU A 82 4.76 -1.77 1.14
C LEU A 82 5.08 -1.36 2.58
N VAL A 83 5.01 -0.06 2.85
CA VAL A 83 5.28 0.50 4.18
C VAL A 83 3.95 0.92 4.81
N ILE A 84 3.61 0.37 5.98
CA ILE A 84 2.44 0.83 6.72
C ILE A 84 2.76 2.18 7.38
N TYR A 85 1.84 3.13 7.24
CA TYR A 85 1.88 4.39 7.95
C TYR A 85 1.78 4.15 9.46
N ASP A 86 2.86 4.48 10.17
CA ASP A 86 2.94 4.44 11.62
C ASP A 86 2.76 5.87 12.18
N PRO A 87 1.65 6.19 12.86
CA PRO A 87 1.40 7.53 13.36
C PRO A 87 2.44 8.00 14.38
N GLU A 88 3.15 7.13 15.11
CA GLU A 88 4.20 7.54 16.05
C GLU A 88 5.49 7.94 15.33
N LYS A 89 5.84 7.22 14.26
CA LYS A 89 7.03 7.54 13.43
C LYS A 89 6.79 8.70 12.46
N HIS A 90 5.54 8.89 12.03
CA HIS A 90 5.16 9.90 11.02
C HIS A 90 4.52 11.16 11.65
N ARG A 91 4.37 11.23 12.98
CA ARG A 91 4.04 12.44 13.76
C ARG A 91 5.25 13.38 13.99
N LYS A 92 6.29 13.36 13.15
CA LYS A 92 7.33 14.39 13.27
C LYS A 92 6.86 15.70 12.62
N SER A 93 6.33 16.56 13.51
CA SER A 93 6.32 18.04 13.44
C SER A 93 5.16 18.73 12.71
N THR A 94 3.99 18.75 13.34
CA THR A 94 3.10 19.94 13.32
C THR A 94 3.07 20.67 14.67
N ALA A 95 3.84 20.21 15.65
CA ALA A 95 3.98 20.85 16.96
C ALA A 95 5.09 21.93 17.02
N GLY A 96 5.78 22.21 15.90
CA GLY A 96 6.86 23.20 15.82
C GLY A 96 6.49 24.57 15.22
N ILE A 97 5.28 24.75 14.67
CA ILE A 97 4.85 26.00 14.02
C ILE A 97 3.73 26.69 14.84
N LYS A 98 3.83 26.67 16.17
CA LYS A 98 2.90 27.42 17.03
C LYS A 98 3.52 27.85 18.36
N LEU A 99 4.76 28.37 18.35
CA LEU A 99 5.34 29.06 19.51
C LEU A 99 6.52 29.97 19.12
N LYS A 100 6.29 30.91 18.20
CA LYS A 100 7.14 32.11 18.01
C LYS A 100 6.30 33.32 17.57
N LYS A 101 5.20 33.60 18.28
CA LYS A 101 4.41 34.84 18.11
C LYS A 101 4.06 35.52 19.43
N GLU A 102 4.85 35.30 20.47
CA GLU A 102 4.75 36.03 21.75
C GLU A 102 6.15 36.29 22.32
N VAL A 103 7.00 37.02 21.60
CA VAL A 103 8.08 37.80 22.22
C VAL A 103 8.32 39.03 21.34
N GLU A 104 7.36 39.95 21.29
CA GLU A 104 7.62 41.29 20.76
C GLU A 104 6.60 42.30 21.29
N GLN A 105 6.28 42.26 22.60
CA GLN A 105 5.66 43.37 23.32
C GLN A 105 6.04 43.30 24.81
N GLN A 106 7.27 43.67 25.13
CA GLN A 106 7.64 44.33 26.39
C GLN A 106 8.69 45.39 26.09
#